data_AF-X0HEK2-F1
#
_entry.id   AF-X0HEK2-F1
#
_cell.length_a   1.000
_cell.length_b   1.000
_cell.length_c   1.000
_cell.angle_alpha   90.00
_cell.angle_beta   90.00
_cell.angle_gamma   90.00
#
_symmetry.space_group_name_H-M   'P 1'
#
loop_
_entity.id
_entity.type
_entity.pdbx_description
1 polymer ?
#
loop_
_entity_poly.entity_id
_entity_poly.type
_entity_poly.pdbx_seq_one_letter_code
_entity_poly.pdbx_strand_id
1 'polypeptide(L)'
;MQIVLSAVIFLASVASARDFVLYDDANYGGAAHIEARNNDAACCMSCLSSDMEILIIKDIIRNLNGKGDRASSVGGDAGCTTFFRERDCRGSNLQQRGSAPTVPSFLNDHIWSFRNQC
;
A
#
# COMPACT_ATOMS: atom_id res chain seq x y z
N MET A 1 41.75 20.13 -27.40
CA MET A 1 40.33 19.90 -27.07
C MET A 1 40.28 18.92 -25.93
N GLN A 2 39.80 19.33 -24.76
CA GLN A 2 39.77 18.51 -23.55
C GLN A 2 38.34 17.98 -23.40
N ILE A 3 38.15 16.68 -23.57
CA ILE A 3 36.84 16.03 -23.43
C ILE A 3 36.57 15.90 -21.93
N VAL A 4 35.67 16.74 -21.42
CA VAL A 4 35.21 16.67 -20.02
C VAL A 4 34.25 15.48 -19.94
N LEU A 5 34.72 14.37 -19.34
CA LEU A 5 33.87 13.22 -19.03
C LEU A 5 32.97 13.60 -17.84
N SER A 6 31.73 13.98 -18.09
CA SER A 6 30.72 14.15 -17.04
C SER A 6 30.26 12.77 -16.57
N ALA A 7 30.71 12.36 -15.38
CA ALA A 7 30.22 11.15 -14.72
C ALA A 7 28.77 11.37 -14.24
N VAL A 8 27.80 10.77 -14.94
CA VAL A 8 26.41 10.75 -14.50
C VAL A 8 26.28 9.71 -13.40
N ILE A 9 26.16 10.16 -12.15
CA ILE A 9 25.88 9.29 -11.01
C ILE A 9 24.37 9.05 -10.99
N PHE A 10 23.94 7.85 -11.40
CA PHE A 10 22.56 7.40 -11.18
C PHE A 10 22.39 7.12 -9.68
N LEU A 11 21.77 8.05 -8.95
CA LEU A 11 21.23 7.76 -7.62
C LEU A 11 20.02 6.84 -7.79
N ALA A 12 20.26 5.52 -7.83
CA ALA A 12 19.19 4.57 -7.59
C ALA A 12 18.77 4.73 -6.12
N SER A 13 17.60 5.33 -5.90
CA SER A 13 16.97 5.31 -4.58
C SER A 13 16.81 3.86 -4.17
N VAL A 14 17.47 3.46 -3.08
CA VAL A 14 17.22 2.18 -2.42
C VAL A 14 15.81 2.24 -1.83
N ALA A 15 14.82 1.95 -2.67
CA ALA A 15 13.45 1.74 -2.22
C ALA A 15 13.47 0.49 -1.33
N SER A 16 13.30 0.68 -0.02
CA SER A 16 13.07 -0.44 0.89
C SER A 16 11.68 -1.00 0.59
N ALA A 17 11.57 -2.26 0.22
CA ALA A 17 10.27 -2.92 0.17
C ALA A 17 9.75 -3.10 1.61
N ARG A 18 8.46 -2.88 1.80
CA ARG A 18 7.73 -3.06 3.04
C ARG A 18 6.51 -3.91 2.79
N ASP A 19 6.34 -4.86 3.68
CA ASP A 19 5.31 -5.86 3.57
C ASP A 19 4.34 -5.70 4.74
N PHE A 20 3.05 -5.77 4.44
CA PHE A 20 2.01 -5.91 5.45
C PHE A 20 1.02 -6.99 5.02
N VAL A 21 0.29 -7.51 5.98
CA VAL A 21 -0.66 -8.61 5.81
C VAL A 21 -2.03 -8.12 6.25
N LEU A 22 -2.98 -8.15 5.33
CA LEU A 22 -4.40 -7.96 5.63
C LEU A 22 -4.99 -9.29 6.05
N TYR A 23 -5.83 -9.25 7.08
CA TYR A 23 -6.52 -10.41 7.62
C TYR A 23 -8.03 -10.16 7.56
N ASP A 24 -8.76 -11.16 7.10
CA ASP A 24 -10.22 -11.09 6.96
C ASP A 24 -10.92 -10.89 8.32
N ASP A 25 -10.37 -11.48 9.39
CA ASP A 25 -10.94 -11.37 10.74
C ASP A 25 -10.07 -10.49 11.66
N ALA A 26 -10.66 -10.09 12.79
CA ALA A 26 -9.92 -9.41 13.86
C ALA A 26 -8.86 -10.35 14.48
N ASN A 27 -7.88 -9.76 15.16
CA ASN A 27 -6.78 -10.43 15.84
C ASN A 27 -5.94 -11.34 14.92
N TYR A 28 -5.73 -10.91 13.67
CA TYR A 28 -4.93 -11.61 12.67
C TYR A 28 -5.51 -12.99 12.29
N GLY A 29 -6.84 -13.13 12.37
CA GLY A 29 -7.58 -14.34 12.01
C GLY A 29 -8.03 -14.37 10.55
N GLY A 30 -8.55 -15.52 10.13
CA GLY A 30 -9.14 -15.67 8.80
C GLY A 30 -8.11 -15.77 7.67
N ALA A 31 -8.56 -15.49 6.45
CA ALA A 31 -7.68 -15.50 5.29
C ALA A 31 -6.69 -14.33 5.35
N ALA A 32 -5.43 -14.61 5.01
CA ALA A 32 -4.36 -13.63 4.98
C ALA A 32 -4.03 -13.23 3.54
N HIS A 33 -3.77 -11.94 3.33
CA HIS A 33 -3.33 -11.40 2.06
C HIS A 33 -2.12 -10.49 2.27
N ILE A 34 -1.02 -10.82 1.62
CA ILE A 34 0.25 -10.11 1.77
C ILE A 34 0.34 -9.06 0.67
N GLU A 35 0.64 -7.82 1.07
CA GLU A 35 0.97 -6.72 0.17
C GLU A 35 2.41 -6.30 0.40
N ALA A 36 3.24 -6.51 -0.62
CA ALA A 36 4.67 -6.18 -0.61
C ALA A 36 4.95 -5.01 -1.55
N ARG A 37 5.39 -3.87 -1.01
CA ARG A 37 5.61 -2.64 -1.80
C ARG A 37 6.74 -1.77 -1.32
N ASN A 38 7.32 -1.03 -2.26
CA ASN A 38 8.33 -0.01 -1.99
C ASN A 38 7.84 1.01 -0.94
N ASN A 39 8.76 1.50 -0.14
CA ASN A 39 8.60 2.58 0.82
C ASN A 39 8.84 3.93 0.11
N ASP A 40 8.13 4.15 -1.01
CA ASP A 40 8.32 5.26 -1.93
C ASP A 40 7.26 6.36 -1.80
N ALA A 41 6.40 6.26 -0.77
CA ALA A 41 5.25 7.15 -0.57
C ALA A 41 4.25 7.18 -1.74
N ALA A 42 4.31 6.23 -2.68
CA ALA A 42 3.31 6.13 -3.74
C ALA A 42 1.97 5.69 -3.15
N CYS A 43 0.88 6.29 -3.64
CA CYS A 43 -0.46 5.83 -3.31
C CYS A 43 -0.81 4.57 -4.10
N CYS A 44 -1.30 3.53 -3.41
CA CYS A 44 -1.65 2.25 -4.01
C CYS A 44 -3.14 1.94 -3.78
N MET A 45 -3.88 1.66 -4.85
CA MET A 45 -5.29 1.21 -4.82
C MET A 45 -5.45 -0.29 -5.14
N SER A 46 -4.57 -0.81 -5.99
CA SER A 46 -4.32 -2.24 -6.17
C SER A 46 -2.85 -2.40 -6.48
N CYS A 47 -2.23 -3.41 -5.89
CA CYS A 47 -0.80 -3.61 -6.01
C CYS A 47 -0.39 -4.46 -7.21
N LEU A 48 -1.27 -4.63 -8.20
CA LEU A 48 -0.89 -5.12 -9.51
C LEU A 48 -0.31 -3.97 -10.34
N SER A 49 1.02 -3.85 -10.22
CA SER A 49 2.00 -3.21 -11.10
C SER A 49 1.71 -1.84 -11.73
N SER A 50 2.67 -0.96 -11.48
CA SER A 50 3.09 0.29 -12.12
C SER A 50 3.04 0.42 -13.66
N ASP A 51 2.48 -0.53 -14.42
CA ASP A 51 2.76 -0.67 -15.86
C ASP A 51 1.54 -0.87 -16.76
N MET A 52 0.31 -0.59 -16.28
CA MET A 52 -0.87 -0.72 -17.15
C MET A 52 -1.73 0.53 -17.15
N GLU A 53 -1.28 1.50 -17.94
CA GLU A 53 -2.10 2.59 -18.44
C GLU A 53 -3.13 2.04 -19.44
N ILE A 54 -4.18 1.41 -18.93
CA ILE A 54 -5.42 1.19 -19.69
C ILE A 54 -6.53 1.84 -18.87
N LEU A 55 -7.05 2.95 -19.39
CA LEU A 55 -8.11 3.76 -18.80
C LEU A 55 -9.36 2.92 -18.42
N ILE A 56 -9.54 1.76 -19.04
CA ILE A 56 -10.62 0.78 -18.81
C ILE A 56 -10.37 -0.08 -17.55
N ILE A 57 -9.11 -0.26 -17.09
CA ILE A 57 -8.77 -1.08 -15.92
C ILE A 57 -8.95 -0.31 -14.61
N LYS A 58 -8.82 1.02 -14.59
CA LYS A 58 -9.02 1.84 -13.37
C LYS A 58 -10.39 1.61 -12.70
N ASP A 59 -11.43 1.35 -13.48
CA ASP A 59 -12.77 1.03 -12.95
C ASP A 59 -12.92 -0.45 -12.51
N ILE A 60 -12.06 -1.34 -13.01
CA ILE A 60 -12.01 -2.76 -12.63
C ILE A 60 -11.13 -2.98 -11.40
N ILE A 61 -10.24 -2.02 -11.09
CA ILE A 61 -9.39 -2.05 -9.90
C ILE A 61 -10.27 -2.04 -8.63
N ARG A 62 -10.49 -3.24 -8.09
CA ARG A 62 -11.07 -3.47 -6.77
C ARG A 62 -10.03 -3.16 -5.71
N ASN A 63 -10.50 -2.70 -4.56
CA ASN A 63 -9.64 -2.29 -3.45
C ASN A 63 -8.68 -3.39 -3.00
N LEU A 64 -7.39 -3.21 -3.28
CA LEU A 64 -6.37 -4.19 -2.94
C LEU A 64 -6.73 -5.58 -3.49
N ASN A 65 -7.17 -5.63 -4.75
CA ASN A 65 -7.68 -6.83 -5.42
C ASN A 65 -8.95 -7.43 -4.76
N GLY A 66 -9.77 -6.60 -4.10
CA GLY A 66 -10.98 -7.01 -3.39
C GLY A 66 -10.72 -7.50 -1.96
N LYS A 67 -9.49 -7.37 -1.47
CA LYS A 67 -9.10 -7.77 -0.11
C LYS A 67 -9.33 -6.66 0.91
N GLY A 68 -9.31 -5.40 0.44
CA GLY A 68 -9.68 -4.27 1.28
C GLY A 68 -11.13 -4.33 1.75
N ASP A 69 -12.01 -4.98 0.99
CA ASP A 69 -13.45 -5.15 1.28
C ASP A 69 -13.72 -6.24 2.35
N ARG A 70 -12.66 -6.85 2.87
CA ARG A 70 -12.75 -7.93 3.86
C ARG A 70 -11.82 -7.73 5.04
N ALA A 71 -10.94 -6.73 4.98
CA ALA A 71 -9.88 -6.58 5.95
C ALA A 71 -10.44 -6.06 7.29
N SER A 72 -10.25 -6.85 8.35
CA SER A 72 -10.63 -6.51 9.73
C SER A 72 -9.42 -6.33 10.65
N SER A 73 -8.25 -6.85 10.28
CA SER A 73 -7.00 -6.57 10.98
C SER A 73 -5.80 -6.52 10.03
N VAL A 74 -4.72 -5.88 10.46
CA VAL A 74 -3.52 -5.68 9.65
C VAL A 74 -2.30 -6.02 10.48
N GLY A 75 -1.54 -7.04 10.06
CA GLY A 75 -0.22 -7.36 10.59
C GLY A 75 0.87 -6.79 9.70
N GLY A 76 2.09 -6.60 10.21
CA GLY A 76 3.19 -6.14 9.38
C GLY A 76 4.36 -5.60 10.20
N ASP A 77 5.54 -5.66 9.58
CA ASP A 77 6.80 -5.43 10.27
C ASP A 77 7.23 -3.95 10.21
N ALA A 78 7.49 -3.43 11.41
CA ALA A 78 8.25 -2.24 11.80
C ALA A 78 7.99 -0.84 11.18
N GLY A 79 7.25 -0.70 10.08
CA GLY A 79 7.10 0.61 9.43
C GLY A 79 5.73 1.28 9.61
N CYS A 80 5.60 2.50 9.06
CA CYS A 80 4.35 3.26 9.08
C CYS A 80 3.58 3.21 7.75
N THR A 81 2.38 2.64 7.76
CA THR A 81 1.50 2.58 6.57
C THR A 81 0.21 3.33 6.87
N THR A 82 -0.16 4.25 6.00
CA THR A 82 -1.43 4.97 6.10
C THR A 82 -2.45 4.29 5.21
N PHE A 83 -3.54 3.81 5.79
CA PHE A 83 -4.68 3.24 5.10
C PHE A 83 -5.77 4.28 4.91
N PHE A 84 -6.43 4.26 3.76
CA PHE A 84 -7.41 5.26 3.36
C PHE A 84 -8.73 4.60 3.01
N ARG A 85 -9.80 5.26 3.44
CA ARG A 85 -11.17 4.83 3.18
C ARG A 85 -11.58 5.04 1.72
N GLU A 86 -10.93 5.96 1.01
CA GLU A 86 -11.26 6.27 -0.39
C GLU A 86 -10.14 5.87 -1.34
N ARG A 87 -10.44 5.92 -2.63
CA ARG A 87 -9.46 5.78 -3.71
C ARG A 87 -8.43 6.91 -3.66
N ASP A 88 -7.29 6.70 -4.31
CA ASP A 88 -6.23 7.69 -4.50
C ASP A 88 -5.70 8.30 -3.19
N CYS A 89 -5.74 7.55 -2.08
CA CYS A 89 -5.26 7.97 -0.76
C CYS A 89 -5.96 9.22 -0.24
N ARG A 90 -7.29 9.23 -0.36
CA ARG A 90 -8.17 10.32 0.08
C ARG A 90 -9.07 9.89 1.23
N GLY A 91 -9.80 10.87 1.77
CA GLY A 91 -10.79 10.64 2.82
C GLY A 91 -10.19 10.35 4.19
N SER A 92 -11.01 9.70 5.03
CA SER A 92 -10.60 9.27 6.37
C SER A 92 -9.48 8.24 6.28
N ASN A 93 -8.52 8.33 7.20
CA ASN A 93 -7.34 7.47 7.18
C ASN A 93 -6.94 6.97 8.56
N LEU A 94 -6.21 5.86 8.58
CA LEU A 94 -5.54 5.30 9.73
C LEU A 94 -4.04 5.25 9.45
N GLN A 95 -3.27 5.97 10.26
CA GLN A 95 -1.82 5.78 10.31
C GLN A 95 -1.50 4.59 11.20
N GLN A 96 -1.13 3.47 10.58
CA GLN A 96 -0.72 2.28 11.29
C GLN A 96 0.80 2.29 11.48
N ARG A 97 1.23 2.29 12.74
CA ARG A 97 2.63 2.10 13.15
C ARG A 97 2.75 0.71 13.76
N GLY A 98 3.30 -0.26 13.02
CA GLY A 98 3.36 -1.66 13.45
C GLY A 98 2.09 -2.44 13.09
N SER A 99 1.56 -3.26 14.00
CA SER A 99 0.40 -4.12 13.75
C SER A 99 -0.87 -3.60 14.43
N ALA A 100 -2.01 -3.75 13.76
CA ALA A 100 -3.33 -3.38 14.27
C ALA A 100 -4.21 -4.64 14.38
N PRO A 101 -4.51 -5.13 15.61
CA PRO A 101 -5.35 -6.31 15.81
C PRO A 101 -6.81 -6.07 15.43
N THR A 102 -7.23 -4.82 15.29
CA THR A 102 -8.53 -4.45 14.72
C THR A 102 -8.38 -3.12 14.01
N VAL A 103 -8.85 -3.02 12.76
CA VAL A 103 -8.93 -1.72 12.09
C VAL A 103 -10.13 -0.93 12.62
N PRO A 104 -10.08 0.41 12.64
CA PRO A 104 -11.24 1.22 12.98
C PRO A 104 -12.45 0.87 12.10
N SER A 105 -13.65 1.00 12.66
CA SER A 105 -14.90 0.64 11.97
C SER A 105 -15.13 1.34 10.63
N PHE A 106 -14.53 2.52 10.41
CA PHE A 106 -14.62 3.22 9.13
C PHE A 106 -13.75 2.62 8.01
N LEU A 107 -12.81 1.73 8.36
CA LEU A 107 -11.94 0.99 7.44
C LEU A 107 -12.24 -0.52 7.43
N ASN A 108 -12.97 -1.04 8.41
CA ASN A 108 -13.35 -2.45 8.45
C ASN A 108 -14.12 -2.81 7.18
N ASP A 109 -13.66 -3.82 6.46
CA ASP A 109 -14.24 -4.22 5.17
C ASP A 109 -14.31 -3.08 4.13
N HIS A 110 -13.48 -2.04 4.30
CA HIS A 110 -13.54 -0.85 3.46
C HIS A 110 -12.21 -0.09 3.36
N ILE A 111 -11.11 -0.82 3.18
CA ILE A 111 -9.82 -0.21 2.86
C ILE A 111 -9.72 -0.07 1.35
N TRP A 112 -9.63 1.15 0.82
CA TRP A 112 -9.56 1.37 -0.64
C TRP A 112 -8.15 1.55 -1.17
N SER A 113 -7.31 2.22 -0.38
CA SER A 113 -5.95 2.50 -0.76
C SER A 113 -5.03 2.60 0.45
N PHE A 114 -3.73 2.50 0.20
CA PHE A 114 -2.73 2.70 1.24
C PHE A 114 -1.50 3.41 0.68
N ARG A 115 -0.70 3.95 1.61
CA ARG A 115 0.62 4.51 1.35
C ARG A 115 1.58 4.01 2.41
N ASN A 116 2.75 3.53 1.99
CA ASN A 116 3.85 3.20 2.91
C ASN A 116 4.55 4.48 3.39
N GLN A 117 3.81 5.39 4.01
CA GLN A 117 4.30 6.59 4.66
C GLN A 117 3.25 7.10 5.63
N CYS A 118 3.70 7.55 6.78
CA CYS A 118 3.04 8.51 7.65
C CYS A 118 3.96 9.73 7.76
#